data_AF-A0A3P7E1P0-F1
#
_entry.id   AF-A0A3P7E1P0-F1
#
_cell.length_a   1.000
_cell.length_b   1.000
_cell.length_c   1.000
_cell.angle_alpha   90.00
_cell.angle_beta   90.00
_cell.angle_gamma   90.00
#
_symmetry.space_group_name_H-M   'P 1'
#
loop_
_entity.id
_entity.type
_entity.pdbx_description
1 polymer ?
#
loop_
_entity_poly.entity_id
_entity_poly.type
_entity_poly.pdbx_seq_one_letter_code
_entity_poly.pdbx_strand_id
1 'polypeptide(L)'
;MLKAMRYALFDEVTRSGKYLTGNNLTAIRDFYDVLAKNFPTKTIYYNITDENKQLSKSKRAVHLFEKMRNYLDQKGMKDVIPIKEYKKKFINLEAENNDPFPVEIDWEHCAGSSPKFRGYSCGLWTTFHALTVQAYKNGLNDSKFVPITPLVAIRNWVNNFFGCQHCREHFLRMTTQTFRMESQVHQPEDTFMYLWQVHNIVNARLRGQDTEDPEFPKRQFPPDFLCSTCRHEGYFNNEQVKDFLLIYYNAIRPFLGRK
;
A
#
# COMPACT_ATOMS: atom_id res chain seq x y z
N MET A 1 -7.07 -1.67 -4.73
CA MET A 1 -5.70 -2.15 -4.47
C MET A 1 -4.96 -2.51 -5.75
N LEU A 2 -5.37 -3.54 -6.51
CA LEU A 2 -4.68 -3.98 -7.73
C LEU A 2 -4.41 -2.87 -8.76
N LYS A 3 -5.42 -2.06 -9.09
CA LYS A 3 -5.27 -0.89 -10.00
C LYS A 3 -4.21 0.09 -9.49
N ALA A 4 -4.22 0.39 -8.18
CA ALA A 4 -3.24 1.29 -7.57
C ALA A 4 -1.83 0.71 -7.56
N MET A 5 -1.68 -0.60 -7.31
CA MET A 5 -0.36 -1.23 -7.39
C MET A 5 0.22 -1.25 -8.79
N ARG A 6 -0.61 -1.52 -9.81
CA ARG A 6 -0.14 -1.41 -11.19
C ARG A 6 0.35 -0.01 -11.49
N TYR A 7 -0.43 1.02 -11.16
CA TYR A 7 -0.03 2.41 -11.38
C TYR A 7 1.27 2.75 -10.62
N ALA A 8 1.37 2.34 -9.35
CA ALA A 8 2.55 2.56 -8.52
C ALA A 8 3.81 1.88 -9.09
N LEU A 9 3.70 0.65 -9.58
CA LEU A 9 4.85 -0.13 -10.04
C LEU A 9 5.20 0.12 -11.50
N PHE A 10 4.24 0.59 -12.31
CA PHE A 10 4.41 0.82 -13.73
C PHE A 10 4.48 2.32 -14.04
N ASP A 11 3.38 3.06 -13.85
CA ASP A 11 3.29 4.47 -14.24
C ASP A 11 4.26 5.37 -13.45
N GLU A 12 4.27 5.27 -12.12
CA GLU A 12 5.14 6.11 -11.29
C GLU A 12 6.62 5.78 -11.53
N VAL A 13 6.97 4.48 -11.56
CA VAL A 13 8.35 4.04 -11.81
C VAL A 13 8.82 4.47 -13.20
N THR A 14 8.02 4.28 -14.24
CA THR A 14 8.42 4.61 -15.62
C THR A 14 8.47 6.12 -15.89
N ARG A 15 7.86 6.96 -15.05
CA ARG A 15 7.96 8.42 -15.14
C ARG A 15 9.06 9.03 -14.26
N SER A 16 9.63 8.26 -13.35
CA SER A 16 10.62 8.76 -12.36
C SER A 16 11.98 9.15 -12.95
N GLY A 17 12.29 8.77 -14.19
CA GLY A 17 13.57 9.10 -14.82
C GLY A 17 13.90 8.22 -16.02
N LYS A 18 15.18 8.14 -16.39
CA LYS A 18 15.67 7.31 -17.51
C LYS A 18 16.17 5.93 -17.09
N TYR A 19 16.63 5.80 -15.84
CA TYR A 19 17.30 4.60 -15.34
C TYR A 19 16.90 4.29 -13.89
N LEU A 20 16.89 3.01 -13.55
CA LEU A 20 16.93 2.52 -12.18
C LEU A 20 18.38 2.17 -11.83
N THR A 21 18.92 2.82 -10.79
CA THR A 21 20.25 2.58 -10.23
C THR A 21 20.34 3.15 -8.81
N GLY A 22 21.21 2.58 -7.96
CA GLY A 22 21.37 3.04 -6.57
C GLY A 22 20.05 3.04 -5.79
N ASN A 23 19.72 4.18 -5.16
CA ASN A 23 18.60 4.29 -4.23
C ASN A 23 17.23 3.96 -4.84
N ASN A 24 16.96 4.37 -6.08
CA ASN A 24 15.66 4.09 -6.69
C ASN A 24 15.52 2.60 -7.06
N LEU A 25 16.62 1.93 -7.46
CA LEU A 25 16.66 0.50 -7.74
C LEU A 25 16.44 -0.31 -6.46
N THR A 26 17.13 0.02 -5.37
CA THR A 26 16.92 -0.60 -4.07
C THR A 26 15.47 -0.40 -3.60
N ALA A 27 14.96 0.83 -3.69
CA ALA A 27 13.60 1.15 -3.26
C ALA A 27 12.53 0.35 -4.01
N ILE A 28 12.62 0.23 -5.34
CA ILE A 28 11.63 -0.56 -6.10
C ILE A 28 11.78 -2.06 -5.84
N ARG A 29 13.02 -2.56 -5.70
CA ARG A 29 13.30 -3.97 -5.39
C ARG A 29 12.71 -4.36 -4.04
N ASP A 30 12.96 -3.59 -2.99
CA ASP A 30 12.47 -3.89 -1.64
C ASP A 30 10.95 -3.75 -1.56
N PHE A 31 10.38 -2.80 -2.31
CA PHE A 31 8.94 -2.70 -2.41
C PHE A 31 8.31 -3.92 -3.08
N TYR A 32 8.92 -4.45 -4.16
CA TYR A 32 8.50 -5.74 -4.74
C TYR A 32 8.63 -6.91 -3.76
N ASP A 33 9.67 -6.94 -2.92
CA ASP A 33 9.84 -7.99 -1.92
C ASP A 33 8.73 -7.97 -0.86
N VAL A 34 8.39 -6.78 -0.36
CA VAL A 34 7.29 -6.65 0.61
C VAL A 34 5.96 -7.03 -0.04
N LEU A 35 5.71 -6.63 -1.29
CA LEU A 35 4.51 -7.01 -2.03
C LEU A 35 4.43 -8.52 -2.28
N ALA A 36 5.52 -9.15 -2.72
CA ALA A 36 5.59 -10.59 -2.95
C ALA A 36 5.27 -11.37 -1.67
N LYS A 37 5.83 -10.96 -0.54
CA LYS A 37 5.65 -11.66 0.75
C LYS A 37 4.29 -11.41 1.39
N ASN A 38 3.75 -10.19 1.24
CA ASN A 38 2.66 -9.71 2.12
C ASN A 38 1.42 -9.21 1.38
N PHE A 39 1.37 -9.22 0.04
CA PHE A 39 0.15 -8.78 -0.65
C PHE A 39 -0.99 -9.81 -0.43
N PRO A 40 -2.17 -9.41 0.09
CA PRO A 40 -3.20 -10.36 0.48
C PRO A 40 -3.75 -11.20 -0.68
N THR A 41 -3.71 -12.53 -0.52
CA THR A 41 -4.25 -13.52 -1.48
C THR A 41 -5.51 -14.22 -1.00
N LYS A 42 -5.94 -13.94 0.23
CA LYS A 42 -7.17 -14.42 0.86
C LYS A 42 -7.90 -13.24 1.51
N THR A 43 -9.20 -13.36 1.67
CA THR A 43 -10.04 -12.36 2.32
C THR A 43 -10.98 -13.00 3.35
N ILE A 44 -11.35 -12.23 4.37
CA ILE A 44 -12.43 -12.57 5.32
C ILE A 44 -13.73 -11.82 5.02
N TYR A 45 -13.83 -11.18 3.85
CA TYR A 45 -15.02 -10.44 3.44
C TYR A 45 -16.28 -11.33 3.53
N TYR A 46 -17.37 -10.78 4.05
CA TYR A 46 -18.61 -11.50 4.29
C TYR A 46 -19.47 -11.57 3.00
N ASN A 47 -20.51 -12.41 3.01
CA ASN A 47 -21.45 -12.59 1.89
C ASN A 47 -20.80 -13.00 0.54
N ILE A 48 -19.72 -13.79 0.59
CA ILE A 48 -19.09 -14.40 -0.59
C ILE A 48 -18.90 -15.90 -0.36
N THR A 49 -18.88 -16.67 -1.44
CA THR A 49 -18.59 -18.11 -1.41
C THR A 49 -17.15 -18.37 -0.97
N ASP A 50 -16.88 -19.57 -0.45
CA ASP A 50 -15.52 -19.96 -0.03
C ASP A 50 -14.50 -19.91 -1.18
N GLU A 51 -14.93 -20.21 -2.40
CA GLU A 51 -14.11 -20.05 -3.61
C GLU A 51 -13.67 -18.60 -3.80
N ASN A 52 -14.57 -17.64 -3.58
CA ASN A 52 -14.30 -16.22 -3.70
C ASN A 52 -13.50 -15.64 -2.52
N LYS A 53 -13.33 -16.38 -1.41
CA LYS A 53 -12.38 -16.00 -0.35
C LYS A 53 -10.93 -16.07 -0.85
N GLN A 54 -10.66 -16.79 -1.94
CA GLN A 54 -9.38 -16.74 -2.64
C GLN A 54 -9.36 -15.56 -3.62
N LEU A 55 -8.46 -14.60 -3.39
CA LEU A 55 -8.27 -13.45 -4.27
C LEU A 55 -7.41 -13.86 -5.47
N SER A 56 -8.02 -14.48 -6.49
CA SER A 56 -7.31 -15.08 -7.64
C SER A 56 -6.45 -14.08 -8.42
N LYS A 57 -6.90 -12.84 -8.62
CA LYS A 57 -6.09 -11.77 -9.23
C LYS A 57 -4.94 -11.33 -8.34
N SER A 58 -5.13 -11.28 -7.02
CA SER A 58 -4.03 -11.01 -6.08
C SER A 58 -2.97 -12.09 -6.12
N LYS A 59 -3.36 -13.38 -6.22
CA LYS A 59 -2.39 -14.48 -6.38
C LYS A 59 -1.53 -14.32 -7.64
N ARG A 60 -2.16 -14.00 -8.77
CA ARG A 60 -1.47 -13.73 -10.03
C ARG A 60 -0.55 -12.49 -9.94
N ALA A 61 -1.01 -11.44 -9.25
CA ALA A 61 -0.19 -10.25 -8.99
C ALA A 61 1.03 -10.57 -8.11
N VAL A 62 0.88 -11.40 -7.07
CA VAL A 62 1.99 -11.85 -6.23
C VAL A 62 3.06 -12.59 -7.04
N HIS A 63 2.67 -13.51 -7.93
CA HIS A 63 3.63 -14.21 -8.81
C HIS A 63 4.38 -13.23 -9.73
N LEU A 64 3.71 -12.20 -10.23
CA LEU A 64 4.37 -11.11 -10.97
C LEU A 64 5.37 -10.35 -10.09
N PHE A 65 4.99 -10.01 -8.85
CA PHE A 65 5.87 -9.30 -7.91
C PHE A 65 7.13 -10.11 -7.59
N GLU A 66 6.98 -11.42 -7.37
CA GLU A 66 8.10 -12.34 -7.16
C GLU A 66 9.03 -12.39 -8.37
N LYS A 67 8.47 -12.54 -9.58
CA LYS A 67 9.27 -12.55 -10.82
C LYS A 67 9.98 -11.22 -11.07
N MET A 68 9.35 -10.08 -10.75
CA MET A 68 9.99 -8.75 -10.84
C MET A 68 11.11 -8.60 -9.83
N ARG A 69 10.89 -8.97 -8.55
CA ARG A 69 11.95 -8.99 -7.52
C ARG A 69 13.14 -9.82 -7.98
N ASN A 70 12.89 -11.06 -8.42
CA ASN A 70 13.94 -11.98 -8.84
C ASN A 70 14.71 -11.46 -10.07
N TYR A 71 14.03 -10.80 -11.01
CA TYR A 71 14.69 -10.13 -12.14
C TYR A 71 15.63 -9.00 -11.68
N LEU A 72 15.19 -8.17 -10.74
CA LEU A 72 16.02 -7.10 -10.19
C LEU A 72 17.22 -7.65 -9.40
N ASP A 73 17.02 -8.72 -8.65
CA ASP A 73 18.09 -9.42 -7.93
C ASP A 73 19.13 -10.01 -8.90
N GLN A 74 18.68 -10.61 -10.02
CA GLN A 74 19.56 -11.17 -11.06
C GLN A 74 20.36 -10.11 -11.83
N LYS A 75 19.77 -8.92 -12.07
CA LYS A 75 20.51 -7.78 -12.63
C LYS A 75 21.59 -7.29 -11.65
N GLY A 76 21.30 -7.34 -10.35
CA GLY A 76 22.23 -6.89 -9.33
C GLY A 76 22.14 -5.38 -9.08
N MET A 77 22.42 -4.98 -7.84
CA MET A 77 22.18 -3.61 -7.36
C MET A 77 23.23 -2.58 -7.81
N LYS A 78 24.31 -3.01 -8.44
CA LYS A 78 25.35 -2.14 -9.02
C LYS A 78 25.06 -1.76 -10.47
N ASP A 79 24.07 -2.40 -11.10
CA ASP A 79 23.74 -2.20 -12.49
C ASP A 79 22.90 -0.94 -12.71
N VAL A 80 22.83 -0.55 -13.97
CA VAL A 80 21.95 0.50 -14.48
C VAL A 80 20.90 -0.17 -15.34
N ILE A 81 19.63 -0.12 -14.93
CA ILE A 81 18.52 -0.70 -15.70
C ILE A 81 17.82 0.44 -16.44
N PRO A 82 17.87 0.50 -17.78
CA PRO A 82 17.07 1.46 -18.54
C PRO A 82 15.58 1.28 -18.26
N ILE A 83 14.85 2.37 -18.05
CA ILE A 83 13.40 2.32 -17.79
C ILE A 83 12.64 1.65 -18.93
N LYS A 84 13.13 1.76 -20.18
CA LYS A 84 12.58 1.02 -21.34
C LYS A 84 12.66 -0.50 -21.15
N GLU A 85 13.77 -0.99 -20.59
CA GLU A 85 13.96 -2.41 -20.30
C GLU A 85 13.02 -2.87 -19.17
N TYR A 86 13.00 -2.11 -18.06
CA TYR A 86 12.07 -2.36 -16.94
C TYR A 86 10.62 -2.42 -17.41
N LYS A 87 10.20 -1.44 -18.22
CA LYS A 87 8.84 -1.36 -18.78
C LYS A 87 8.50 -2.61 -19.60
N LYS A 88 9.41 -3.04 -20.49
CA LYS A 88 9.23 -4.24 -21.31
C LYS A 88 9.12 -5.49 -20.43
N LYS A 89 9.97 -5.62 -19.42
CA LYS A 89 9.94 -6.76 -18.49
C LYS A 89 8.61 -6.81 -17.72
N PHE A 90 8.14 -5.67 -17.20
CA PHE A 90 6.87 -5.59 -16.50
C PHE A 90 5.70 -6.04 -17.37
N ILE A 91 5.56 -5.50 -18.59
CA ILE A 91 4.47 -5.84 -19.52
C ILE A 91 4.49 -7.33 -19.86
N ASN A 92 5.66 -7.90 -20.16
CA ASN A 92 5.78 -9.32 -20.46
C ASN A 92 5.32 -10.18 -19.27
N LEU A 93 5.75 -9.82 -18.06
CA LEU A 93 5.33 -10.53 -16.85
C LEU A 93 3.84 -10.33 -16.55
N GLU A 94 3.26 -9.17 -16.87
CA GLU A 94 1.83 -8.92 -16.75
C GLU A 94 1.02 -9.89 -17.62
N ALA A 95 1.39 -10.02 -18.90
CA ALA A 95 0.79 -10.96 -19.83
C ALA A 95 1.00 -12.43 -19.41
N GLU A 96 2.23 -12.81 -19.03
CA GLU A 96 2.54 -14.16 -18.53
C GLU A 96 1.72 -14.56 -17.28
N ASN A 97 1.28 -13.57 -16.50
CA ASN A 97 0.47 -13.75 -15.30
C ASN A 97 -1.03 -13.53 -15.55
N ASN A 98 -1.49 -13.63 -16.80
CA ASN A 98 -2.89 -13.46 -17.20
C ASN A 98 -3.49 -12.11 -16.76
N ASP A 99 -2.75 -11.01 -16.94
CA ASP A 99 -3.23 -9.63 -16.73
C ASP A 99 -3.98 -9.44 -15.40
N PRO A 100 -3.28 -9.57 -14.25
CA PRO A 100 -3.91 -9.54 -12.94
C PRO A 100 -4.52 -8.18 -12.61
N PHE A 101 -4.02 -7.11 -13.19
CA PHE A 101 -4.38 -5.75 -12.84
C PHE A 101 -5.50 -5.19 -13.73
N PRO A 102 -6.57 -4.63 -13.16
CA PRO A 102 -7.59 -3.97 -13.96
C PRO A 102 -7.14 -2.54 -14.32
N VAL A 103 -6.93 -2.27 -15.60
CA VAL A 103 -6.40 -0.98 -16.11
C VAL A 103 -7.51 0.01 -16.42
N GLU A 104 -8.53 -0.45 -17.16
CA GLU A 104 -9.60 0.39 -17.72
C GLU A 104 -10.88 0.35 -16.88
N ILE A 105 -10.78 0.31 -15.55
CA ILE A 105 -11.96 0.39 -14.68
C ILE A 105 -11.94 1.68 -13.89
N ASP A 106 -13.10 2.19 -13.49
CA ASP A 106 -13.16 3.31 -12.55
C ASP A 106 -12.65 2.92 -11.16
N TRP A 107 -12.31 3.92 -10.36
CA TRP A 107 -12.03 3.68 -8.95
C TRP A 107 -13.33 3.29 -8.25
N GLU A 108 -13.35 2.18 -7.51
CA GLU A 108 -14.56 1.70 -6.82
C GLU A 108 -14.84 2.54 -5.55
N HIS A 109 -14.63 1.99 -4.34
CA HIS A 109 -14.73 2.72 -3.07
C HIS A 109 -13.76 3.92 -2.94
N CYS A 110 -12.82 4.03 -3.87
CA CYS A 110 -11.89 5.14 -3.99
C CYS A 110 -12.32 6.17 -5.05
N ALA A 111 -13.47 6.03 -5.71
CA ALA A 111 -14.08 7.14 -6.43
C ALA A 111 -14.23 8.34 -5.47
N GLY A 112 -13.97 9.52 -6.01
CA GLY A 112 -14.34 10.77 -5.37
C GLY A 112 -15.49 11.44 -6.08
N SER A 113 -15.99 12.52 -5.49
CA SER A 113 -17.06 13.35 -6.06
C SER A 113 -16.71 13.90 -7.45
N SER A 114 -15.41 13.99 -7.78
CA SER A 114 -14.91 14.26 -9.14
C SER A 114 -13.56 13.58 -9.38
N PRO A 115 -13.11 13.41 -10.64
CA PRO A 115 -11.87 12.70 -10.97
C PRO A 115 -10.58 13.26 -10.35
N LYS A 116 -10.59 14.54 -9.90
CA LYS A 116 -9.44 15.16 -9.22
C LYS A 116 -9.26 14.70 -7.78
N PHE A 117 -10.27 14.09 -7.16
CA PHE A 117 -10.23 13.67 -5.76
C PHE A 117 -10.02 12.17 -5.60
N ARG A 118 -9.41 11.79 -4.47
CA ARG A 118 -9.22 10.39 -4.02
C ARG A 118 -8.50 9.52 -5.05
N GLY A 119 -9.22 8.63 -5.72
CA GLY A 119 -8.76 7.74 -6.78
C GLY A 119 -7.49 6.98 -6.42
N TYR A 120 -6.40 7.30 -7.12
CA TYR A 120 -5.11 6.63 -6.98
C TYR A 120 -4.56 6.71 -5.55
N SER A 121 -4.56 7.89 -4.93
CA SER A 121 -4.01 8.09 -3.58
C SER A 121 -4.77 7.27 -2.52
N CYS A 122 -6.10 7.20 -2.63
CA CYS A 122 -6.94 6.33 -1.80
C CYS A 122 -6.56 4.85 -1.99
N GLY A 123 -6.46 4.41 -3.26
CA GLY A 123 -6.12 3.03 -3.57
C GLY A 123 -4.71 2.63 -3.09
N LEU A 124 -3.78 3.59 -3.08
CA LEU A 124 -2.41 3.41 -2.59
C LEU A 124 -2.40 3.24 -1.06
N TRP A 125 -3.04 4.15 -0.31
CA TRP A 125 -3.17 4.05 1.15
C TRP A 125 -3.85 2.76 1.57
N THR A 126 -4.99 2.40 0.97
CA THR A 126 -5.69 1.14 1.26
C THR A 126 -4.77 -0.06 1.06
N THR A 127 -3.94 -0.03 0.01
CA THR A 127 -2.98 -1.11 -0.23
C THR A 127 -1.90 -1.18 0.84
N PHE A 128 -1.32 -0.04 1.22
CA PHE A 128 -0.27 0.00 2.24
C PHE A 128 -0.78 -0.54 3.59
N HIS A 129 -2.00 -0.15 4.00
CA HIS A 129 -2.61 -0.67 5.23
C HIS A 129 -2.85 -2.18 5.19
N ALA A 130 -3.40 -2.69 4.09
CA ALA A 130 -3.60 -4.13 3.91
C ALA A 130 -2.27 -4.90 3.88
N LEU A 131 -1.24 -4.31 3.28
CA LEU A 131 0.11 -4.87 3.21
C LEU A 131 0.75 -4.97 4.60
N THR A 132 0.66 -3.92 5.43
CA THR A 132 1.22 -3.92 6.79
C THR A 132 0.46 -4.85 7.73
N VAL A 133 -0.88 -4.95 7.60
CA VAL A 133 -1.69 -5.90 8.37
C VAL A 133 -1.34 -7.34 8.00
N GLN A 134 -1.15 -7.64 6.70
CA GLN A 134 -0.76 -8.97 6.27
C GLN A 134 0.69 -9.31 6.65
N ALA A 135 1.59 -8.32 6.65
CA ALA A 135 2.96 -8.50 7.14
C ALA A 135 2.98 -8.85 8.64
N TYR A 136 2.22 -8.14 9.46
CA TYR A 136 2.04 -8.49 10.88
C TYR A 136 1.56 -9.93 11.05
N LYS A 137 0.51 -10.35 10.32
CA LYS A 137 -0.01 -11.72 10.39
C LYS A 137 1.01 -12.78 9.99
N ASN A 138 1.78 -12.52 8.94
CA ASN A 138 2.84 -13.43 8.50
C ASN A 138 3.96 -13.52 9.55
N GLY A 139 4.21 -12.44 10.29
CA GLY A 139 5.27 -12.34 11.29
C GLY A 139 4.94 -12.82 12.70
N LEU A 140 3.66 -13.06 13.03
CA LEU A 140 3.21 -13.38 14.41
C LEU A 140 3.98 -14.53 15.09
N ASN A 141 4.41 -15.53 14.32
CA ASN A 141 5.15 -16.68 14.81
C ASN A 141 6.56 -16.79 14.21
N ASP A 142 7.04 -15.72 13.55
CA ASP A 142 8.37 -15.68 12.96
C ASP A 142 9.28 -14.80 13.83
N SER A 143 10.20 -15.42 14.57
CA SER A 143 11.17 -14.71 15.40
C SER A 143 12.13 -13.83 14.60
N LYS A 144 12.17 -13.97 13.27
CA LYS A 144 12.95 -13.12 12.37
C LYS A 144 12.14 -11.94 11.80
N PHE A 145 10.87 -11.81 12.16
CA PHE A 145 10.06 -10.68 11.72
C PHE A 145 10.61 -9.37 12.27
N VAL A 146 10.93 -8.44 11.36
CA VAL A 146 11.41 -7.09 11.70
C VAL A 146 10.29 -6.10 11.35
N PRO A 147 9.53 -5.59 12.35
CA PRO A 147 8.29 -4.83 12.14
C PRO A 147 8.45 -3.57 11.27
N ILE A 148 9.62 -2.94 11.32
CA ILE A 148 9.90 -1.72 10.57
C ILE A 148 10.14 -1.96 9.06
N THR A 149 10.45 -3.20 8.65
CA THR A 149 10.86 -3.51 7.26
C THR A 149 9.80 -3.14 6.21
N PRO A 150 8.52 -3.52 6.35
CA PRO A 150 7.48 -3.13 5.38
C PRO A 150 7.32 -1.62 5.27
N LEU A 151 7.43 -0.91 6.39
CA LEU A 151 7.27 0.54 6.45
C LEU A 151 8.44 1.28 5.79
N VAL A 152 9.68 0.79 5.97
CA VAL A 152 10.88 1.35 5.31
C VAL A 152 10.78 1.18 3.80
N ALA A 153 10.35 0.00 3.31
CA ALA A 153 10.15 -0.23 1.88
C ALA A 153 9.11 0.73 1.30
N ILE A 154 7.98 0.95 2.00
CA ILE A 154 6.96 1.92 1.61
C ILE A 154 7.54 3.35 1.60
N ARG A 155 8.25 3.76 2.66
CA ARG A 155 8.86 5.11 2.73
C ARG A 155 9.86 5.35 1.62
N ASN A 156 10.70 4.37 1.32
CA ASN A 156 11.70 4.48 0.27
C ASN A 156 11.05 4.49 -1.12
N TRP A 157 10.00 3.70 -1.34
CA TRP A 157 9.23 3.78 -2.58
C TRP A 157 8.57 5.16 -2.73
N VAL A 158 7.92 5.69 -1.69
CA VAL A 158 7.31 7.03 -1.71
C VAL A 158 8.36 8.09 -2.01
N ASN A 159 9.55 8.02 -1.41
CA ASN A 159 10.66 8.94 -1.67
C ASN A 159 11.05 9.00 -3.15
N ASN A 160 11.15 7.84 -3.80
CA ASN A 160 11.72 7.76 -5.13
C ASN A 160 10.68 7.92 -6.25
N PHE A 161 9.43 7.48 -6.02
CA PHE A 161 8.48 7.27 -7.11
C PHE A 161 7.16 8.02 -6.98
N PHE A 162 6.71 8.39 -5.79
CA PHE A 162 5.38 8.99 -5.66
C PHE A 162 5.31 10.37 -6.33
N GLY A 163 4.38 10.53 -7.28
CA GLY A 163 4.36 11.67 -8.19
C GLY A 163 4.06 13.02 -7.53
N CYS A 164 3.29 13.04 -6.44
CA CYS A 164 3.01 14.29 -5.71
C CYS A 164 4.24 14.71 -4.87
N GLN A 165 5.05 15.63 -5.41
CA GLN A 165 6.28 16.10 -4.75
C GLN A 165 6.04 16.67 -3.35
N HIS A 166 5.10 17.62 -3.20
CA HIS A 166 4.75 18.18 -1.89
C HIS A 166 4.29 17.10 -0.88
N CYS A 167 3.50 16.12 -1.35
CA CYS A 167 3.03 15.03 -0.50
C CYS A 167 4.20 14.16 -0.02
N ARG A 168 5.14 13.85 -0.92
CA ARG A 168 6.36 13.10 -0.63
C ARG A 168 7.24 13.84 0.38
N GLU A 169 7.51 15.13 0.19
CA GLU A 169 8.32 15.93 1.11
C GLU A 169 7.73 15.92 2.53
N HIS A 170 6.42 16.11 2.65
CA HIS A 170 5.75 16.03 3.94
C HIS A 170 5.82 14.62 4.54
N PHE A 171 5.56 13.59 3.75
CA PHE A 171 5.62 12.20 4.22
C PHE A 171 7.02 11.84 4.74
N LEU A 172 8.08 12.27 4.05
CA LEU A 172 9.46 12.04 4.47
C LEU A 172 9.80 12.83 5.72
N ARG A 173 9.50 14.13 5.77
CA ARG A 173 9.71 14.95 6.97
C ARG A 173 9.03 14.32 8.19
N MET A 174 7.78 13.88 8.03
CA MET A 174 7.04 13.23 9.09
C MET A 174 7.72 11.94 9.55
N THR A 175 7.99 11.01 8.61
CA THR A 175 8.48 9.67 8.95
C THR A 175 9.97 9.60 9.33
N THR A 176 10.73 10.67 9.11
CA THR A 176 12.18 10.74 9.42
C THR A 176 12.55 11.77 10.49
N GLN A 177 11.68 12.74 10.78
CA GLN A 177 11.98 13.83 11.72
C GLN A 177 10.91 14.01 12.80
N THR A 178 9.66 14.32 12.43
CA THR A 178 8.67 14.76 13.44
C THR A 178 7.89 13.62 14.08
N PHE A 179 7.75 12.49 13.39
CA PHE A 179 7.13 11.26 13.89
C PHE A 179 7.93 10.05 13.37
N ARG A 180 9.19 9.97 13.85
CA ARG A 180 10.24 9.10 13.33
C ARG A 180 9.87 7.64 13.44
N MET A 181 9.83 6.94 12.30
CA MET A 181 9.49 5.52 12.23
C MET A 181 10.38 4.67 13.16
N GLU A 182 11.69 4.93 13.15
CA GLU A 182 12.68 4.22 13.96
C GLU A 182 12.49 4.39 15.47
N SER A 183 11.78 5.43 15.90
CA SER A 183 11.47 5.68 17.31
C SER A 183 10.13 5.08 17.74
N GLN A 184 9.24 4.78 16.79
CA GLN A 184 7.86 4.36 17.07
C GLN A 184 7.61 2.87 16.81
N VAL A 185 8.46 2.19 16.04
CA VAL A 185 8.18 0.82 15.54
C VAL A 185 9.14 -0.18 16.17
N HIS A 186 8.69 -0.89 17.20
CA HIS A 186 9.49 -1.88 17.94
C HIS A 186 8.79 -3.23 18.05
N GLN A 187 7.49 -3.22 18.28
CA GLN A 187 6.66 -4.41 18.43
C GLN A 187 6.02 -4.81 17.09
N PRO A 188 5.64 -6.09 16.91
CA PRO A 188 5.01 -6.55 15.67
C PRO A 188 3.81 -5.72 15.21
N GLU A 189 2.89 -5.36 16.13
CA GLU A 189 1.70 -4.56 15.80
C GLU A 189 2.02 -3.13 15.35
N ASP A 190 3.17 -2.58 15.74
CA ASP A 190 3.56 -1.23 15.36
C ASP A 190 3.67 -1.10 13.84
N THR A 191 3.94 -2.20 13.12
CA THR A 191 4.00 -2.25 11.65
C THR A 191 2.78 -1.62 10.98
N PHE A 192 1.56 -1.87 11.48
CA PHE A 192 0.35 -1.32 10.91
C PHE A 192 -0.25 -0.20 11.76
N MET A 193 -0.04 -0.22 13.09
CA MET A 193 -0.48 0.85 13.98
C MET A 193 0.24 2.17 13.70
N TYR A 194 1.54 2.13 13.40
CA TYR A 194 2.30 3.31 13.00
C TYR A 194 1.75 3.92 11.70
N LEU A 195 1.48 3.10 10.68
CA LEU A 195 0.93 3.58 9.41
C LEU A 195 -0.45 4.21 9.61
N TRP A 196 -1.27 3.63 10.49
CA TRP A 196 -2.56 4.18 10.90
C TRP A 196 -2.42 5.56 11.55
N GLN A 197 -1.52 5.72 12.52
CA GLN A 197 -1.24 7.02 13.16
C GLN A 197 -0.74 8.05 12.14
N VAL A 198 0.21 7.66 11.29
CA VAL A 198 0.74 8.47 10.18
C VAL A 198 -0.39 8.97 9.27
N HIS A 199 -1.31 8.09 8.88
CA HIS A 199 -2.43 8.48 8.02
C HIS A 199 -3.39 9.43 8.74
N ASN A 200 -3.59 9.25 10.04
CA ASN A 200 -4.40 10.14 10.88
C ASN A 200 -3.78 11.54 11.06
N ILE A 201 -2.45 11.64 11.17
CA ILE A 201 -1.73 12.93 11.14
C ILE A 201 -1.93 13.61 9.79
N VAL A 202 -1.82 12.86 8.69
CA VAL A 202 -2.06 13.40 7.33
C VAL A 202 -3.51 13.87 7.17
N ASN A 203 -4.49 13.13 7.68
CA ASN A 203 -5.89 13.53 7.65
C ASN A 203 -6.14 14.81 8.45
N ALA A 204 -5.56 14.94 9.64
CA ALA A 204 -5.69 16.15 10.45
C ALA A 204 -5.15 17.38 9.71
N ARG A 205 -3.98 17.26 9.08
CA ARG A 205 -3.35 18.34 8.31
C ARG A 205 -4.14 18.75 7.07
N LEU A 206 -4.68 17.77 6.34
CA LEU A 206 -5.37 18.02 5.06
C LEU A 206 -6.84 18.41 5.23
N ARG A 207 -7.38 18.36 6.45
CA ARG A 207 -8.76 18.75 6.73
C ARG A 207 -8.99 20.22 6.40
N GLY A 208 -10.09 20.51 5.70
CA GLY A 208 -10.48 21.86 5.29
C GLY A 208 -9.61 22.48 4.20
N GLN A 209 -8.70 21.72 3.58
CA GLN A 209 -7.87 22.19 2.47
C GLN A 209 -8.57 21.93 1.13
N ASP A 210 -8.24 22.67 0.07
CA ASP A 210 -8.86 22.53 -1.27
C ASP A 210 -8.73 21.14 -1.91
N THR A 211 -7.81 20.32 -1.40
CA THR A 211 -7.59 18.92 -1.81
C THR A 211 -8.55 17.92 -1.15
N GLU A 212 -9.34 18.38 -0.18
CA GLU A 212 -10.36 17.59 0.49
C GLU A 212 -11.57 17.40 -0.43
N ASP A 213 -12.04 16.16 -0.51
CA ASP A 213 -13.23 15.83 -1.27
C ASP A 213 -14.47 16.24 -0.44
N PRO A 214 -15.37 17.08 -0.97
CA PRO A 214 -16.54 17.54 -0.20
C PRO A 214 -17.46 16.40 0.25
N GLU A 215 -17.54 15.29 -0.50
CA GLU A 215 -18.34 14.12 -0.12
C GLU A 215 -17.59 13.15 0.81
N PHE A 216 -16.26 13.32 0.92
CA PHE A 216 -15.41 12.51 1.78
C PHE A 216 -14.45 13.35 2.62
N PRO A 217 -14.96 14.13 3.59
CA PRO A 217 -14.13 14.94 4.46
C PRO A 217 -13.08 14.09 5.22
N LYS A 218 -11.89 14.66 5.37
CA LYS A 218 -10.79 14.13 6.18
C LYS A 218 -11.22 14.14 7.64
N ARG A 219 -11.24 12.95 8.22
CA ARG A 219 -11.55 12.69 9.62
C ARG A 219 -10.58 11.67 10.17
N GLN A 220 -10.45 11.66 11.49
CA GLN A 220 -9.70 10.63 12.18
C GLN A 220 -10.38 9.28 11.94
N PHE A 221 -9.59 8.29 11.57
CA PHE A 221 -10.02 6.93 11.25
C PHE A 221 -9.68 5.99 12.42
N PRO A 222 -10.55 5.02 12.77
CA PRO A 222 -11.93 4.93 12.33
C PRO A 222 -12.79 6.06 12.91
N PRO A 223 -13.83 6.49 12.17
CA PRO A 223 -14.92 7.26 12.73
C PRO A 223 -15.87 6.36 13.53
N ASP A 224 -16.65 6.95 14.43
CA ASP A 224 -17.47 6.22 15.42
C ASP A 224 -18.51 5.31 14.77
N PHE A 225 -19.04 5.67 13.60
CA PHE A 225 -19.99 4.83 12.86
C PHE A 225 -19.36 3.56 12.26
N LEU A 226 -18.04 3.49 12.14
CA LEU A 226 -17.33 2.25 11.76
C LEU A 226 -16.90 1.45 12.98
N CYS A 227 -16.61 2.10 14.11
CA CYS A 227 -16.18 1.45 15.33
C CYS A 227 -16.53 2.30 16.55
N SER A 228 -17.67 2.01 17.18
CA SER A 228 -18.15 2.74 18.37
C SER A 228 -17.31 2.49 19.62
N THR A 229 -16.58 1.36 19.67
CA THR A 229 -15.69 1.00 20.80
C THR A 229 -14.27 1.54 20.63
N CYS A 230 -13.91 2.05 19.46
CA CYS A 230 -12.57 2.55 19.18
C CYS A 230 -12.27 3.91 19.85
N ARG A 231 -13.26 4.54 20.48
CA ARG A 231 -13.07 5.77 21.25
C ARG A 231 -13.58 5.63 22.67
N HIS A 232 -12.85 6.25 23.59
CA HIS A 232 -13.26 6.46 24.96
C HIS A 232 -12.91 7.90 25.35
N GLU A 233 -13.90 8.67 25.83
CA GLU A 233 -13.72 10.07 26.25
C GLU A 233 -13.02 10.95 25.20
N GLY A 234 -13.29 10.73 23.92
CA GLY A 234 -12.71 11.48 22.79
C GLY A 234 -11.34 10.97 22.31
N TYR A 235 -10.68 10.09 23.08
CA TYR A 235 -9.39 9.50 22.73
C TYR A 235 -9.57 8.13 22.07
N PHE A 236 -8.61 7.73 21.24
CA PHE A 236 -8.61 6.39 20.66
C PHE A 236 -8.27 5.34 21.72
N ASN A 237 -9.07 4.28 21.80
CA ASN A 237 -8.67 3.05 22.47
C ASN A 237 -7.84 2.22 21.49
N ASN A 238 -6.53 2.20 21.68
CA ASN A 238 -5.59 1.56 20.73
C ASN A 238 -5.81 0.05 20.59
N GLU A 239 -6.27 -0.65 21.64
CA GLU A 239 -6.57 -2.08 21.58
C GLU A 239 -7.77 -2.34 20.67
N GLN A 240 -8.85 -1.58 20.87
CA GLN A 240 -10.05 -1.66 20.02
C GLN A 240 -9.77 -1.24 18.57
N VAL A 241 -8.92 -0.22 18.38
CA VAL A 241 -8.44 0.18 17.05
C VAL A 241 -7.64 -0.95 16.41
N LYS A 242 -6.72 -1.58 17.13
CA LYS A 242 -5.92 -2.71 16.63
C LYS A 242 -6.82 -3.80 16.06
N ASP A 243 -7.79 -4.26 16.85
CA ASP A 243 -8.74 -5.31 16.44
C ASP A 243 -9.58 -4.89 15.23
N PHE A 244 -10.07 -3.65 15.24
CA PHE A 244 -10.80 -3.09 14.11
C PHE A 244 -9.97 -3.09 12.82
N LEU A 245 -8.72 -2.61 12.86
CA LEU A 245 -7.85 -2.52 11.67
C LEU A 245 -7.51 -3.90 11.12
N LEU A 246 -7.29 -4.88 12.00
CA LEU A 246 -7.06 -6.27 11.60
C LEU A 246 -8.26 -6.81 10.82
N ILE A 247 -9.49 -6.56 11.27
CA ILE A 247 -10.68 -7.02 10.54
C ILE A 247 -10.86 -6.23 9.24
N TYR A 248 -10.84 -4.90 9.34
CA TYR A 248 -11.16 -3.98 8.27
C TYR A 248 -10.26 -4.19 7.04
N TYR A 249 -8.94 -4.31 7.23
CA TYR A 249 -8.01 -4.48 6.12
C TYR A 249 -7.83 -5.92 5.64
N ASN A 250 -8.37 -6.91 6.37
CA ASN A 250 -8.48 -8.29 5.87
C ASN A 250 -9.82 -8.56 5.15
N ALA A 251 -10.84 -7.72 5.38
CA ALA A 251 -12.13 -7.78 4.68
C ALA A 251 -12.03 -7.12 3.28
N ILE A 252 -11.23 -7.72 2.40
CA ILE A 252 -11.00 -7.23 1.03
C ILE A 252 -12.10 -7.78 0.11
N ARG A 253 -12.89 -6.89 -0.49
CA ARG A 253 -13.88 -7.29 -1.51
C ARG A 253 -13.16 -7.86 -2.75
N PRO A 254 -13.45 -9.11 -3.18
CA PRO A 254 -12.89 -9.67 -4.40
C PRO A 254 -13.30 -8.86 -5.64
N PHE A 255 -12.36 -8.65 -6.56
CA PHE A 255 -12.69 -8.10 -7.87
C PHE A 255 -13.13 -9.24 -8.80
N LEU A 256 -14.42 -9.26 -9.14
CA LEU A 256 -15.04 -10.31 -9.96
C LEU A 256 -15.14 -9.95 -11.45
N GLY A 257 -14.54 -8.83 -11.89
CA GLY A 257 -14.71 -8.30 -13.25
C GLY A 257 -15.79 -7.22 -13.34
N ARG A 258 -15.97 -6.63 -14.53
CA ARG A 258 -17.16 -5.81 -14.81
C ARG A 258 -18.38 -6.73 -14.77
N LYS A 259 -19.39 -6.37 -13.99
CA LYS A 259 -20.74 -6.91 -14.19
C LYS A 259 -21.30 -6.37 -15.49
#